data_AF-A0A4W6FYZ8-F1
#
_entry.id   AF-A0A4W6FYZ8-F1
#
_cell.length_a   1.000
_cell.length_b   1.000
_cell.length_c   1.000
_cell.angle_alpha   90.00
_cell.angle_beta   90.00
_cell.angle_gamma   90.00
#
_symmetry.space_group_name_H-M   'P 1'
#
loop_
_entity.id
_entity.type
_entity.pdbx_description
1 polymer ?
#
loop_
_entity_poly.entity_id
_entity_poly.type
_entity_poly.pdbx_seq_one_letter_code
_entity_poly.pdbx_strand_id
1 'polypeptide(L)'
;MAQQQNNEEGTTLIPPQKVAGEPRSSMISASFNFINSIIGSGIIGLPYALNQAGLPFGLLLLTVVGLITDYSIILLIKGGNLSGTNSYQSLVQSTFGFPGFLILSGLQFLYPFIAMISYNITTGDTMTKVFQRIPGGMLHIVYSTSDKSQVKPYVK
;
A
#
# COMPACT_ATOMS: atom_id res chain seq x y z
N MET A 1 6.17 -65.24 -28.45
CA MET A 1 5.49 -65.72 -27.22
C MET A 1 6.48 -65.60 -26.07
N ALA A 2 6.02 -65.06 -24.92
CA ALA A 2 6.68 -64.99 -23.59
C ALA A 2 7.98 -64.14 -23.48
N GLN A 3 8.01 -63.03 -22.71
CA GLN A 3 8.41 -62.89 -21.27
C GLN A 3 9.91 -63.26 -21.03
N GLN A 4 10.79 -62.55 -20.30
CA GLN A 4 10.69 -61.55 -19.21
C GLN A 4 12.10 -60.93 -18.93
N GLN A 5 12.15 -59.64 -18.58
CA GLN A 5 12.86 -59.05 -17.40
C GLN A 5 14.42 -59.03 -17.25
N ASN A 6 15.02 -57.83 -17.33
CA ASN A 6 15.93 -57.19 -16.32
C ASN A 6 16.46 -55.83 -16.90
N ASN A 7 16.25 -54.65 -16.29
CA ASN A 7 17.01 -54.04 -15.16
C ASN A 7 18.51 -53.90 -15.49
N GLU A 8 19.23 -52.77 -15.45
CA GLU A 8 19.16 -51.38 -14.94
C GLU A 8 20.17 -50.56 -15.82
N GLU A 9 20.02 -49.29 -16.20
CA GLU A 9 20.50 -48.06 -15.53
C GLU A 9 20.55 -46.95 -16.61
N GLY A 10 20.04 -45.74 -16.35
CA GLY A 10 20.13 -44.64 -17.33
C GLY A 10 19.34 -43.38 -17.04
N THR A 11 19.52 -42.79 -15.84
CA THR A 11 19.29 -41.36 -15.52
C THR A 11 17.87 -40.79 -15.61
N THR A 12 17.04 -41.07 -14.62
CA THR A 12 16.03 -40.11 -14.14
C THR A 12 16.65 -39.26 -13.02
N LEU A 13 17.44 -38.25 -13.38
CA LEU A 13 18.10 -37.32 -12.43
C LEU A 13 17.19 -36.17 -11.98
N ILE A 14 15.91 -36.44 -11.74
CA ILE A 14 15.07 -35.52 -10.99
C ILE A 14 14.62 -36.30 -9.75
N PRO A 15 15.27 -36.11 -8.59
CA PRO A 15 14.73 -36.67 -7.35
C PRO A 15 13.26 -36.22 -7.24
N PRO A 16 12.36 -37.05 -6.69
CA PRO A 16 10.99 -36.61 -6.45
C PRO A 16 11.08 -35.29 -5.71
N GLN A 17 10.62 -34.22 -6.36
CA GLN A 17 10.59 -32.89 -5.80
C GLN A 17 9.61 -33.00 -4.63
N LYS A 18 10.15 -33.38 -3.47
CA LYS A 18 9.53 -33.20 -2.18
C LYS A 18 9.16 -31.73 -2.22
N VAL A 19 7.87 -31.45 -2.30
CA VAL A 19 7.32 -30.10 -2.22
C VAL A 19 7.72 -29.65 -0.82
N ALA A 20 8.96 -29.18 -0.71
CA ALA A 20 9.54 -28.60 0.47
C ALA A 20 8.68 -27.37 0.67
N GLY A 21 7.75 -27.50 1.63
CA GLY A 21 6.78 -26.46 1.94
C GLY A 21 7.51 -25.14 1.94
N GLU A 22 7.02 -24.20 1.11
CA GLU A 22 7.58 -22.88 1.03
C GLU A 22 7.81 -22.35 2.45
N PRO A 23 8.95 -21.70 2.73
CA PRO A 23 9.22 -21.15 4.04
C PRO A 23 8.08 -20.21 4.41
N ARG A 24 7.23 -20.66 5.34
CA ARG A 24 6.09 -19.88 5.83
C ARG A 24 6.66 -18.64 6.50
N SER A 25 6.22 -17.46 6.10
CA SER A 25 6.72 -16.22 6.69
C SER A 25 6.51 -16.25 8.21
N SER A 26 7.55 -15.86 8.96
CA SER A 26 7.43 -15.72 10.42
C SER A 26 6.37 -14.66 10.76
N MET A 27 5.64 -14.86 11.86
CA MET A 27 4.64 -13.91 12.35
C MET A 27 5.21 -12.49 12.48
N ILE A 28 6.50 -12.38 12.84
CA ILE A 28 7.21 -11.10 12.96
C ILE A 28 7.35 -10.43 11.58
N SER A 29 7.75 -11.18 10.55
CA SER A 29 7.91 -10.65 9.18
C SER A 29 6.56 -10.22 8.59
N ALA A 30 5.52 -11.01 8.80
CA ALA A 30 4.16 -10.65 8.38
C ALA A 30 3.69 -9.36 9.07
N SER A 31 3.89 -9.25 10.39
CA SER A 31 3.52 -8.07 11.18
C SER A 31 4.24 -6.81 10.69
N PHE A 32 5.55 -6.89 10.42
CA PHE A 32 6.30 -5.76 9.88
C PHE A 32 5.81 -5.33 8.50
N ASN A 33 5.43 -6.27 7.62
CA ASN A 33 4.85 -5.93 6.32
C ASN A 33 3.51 -5.22 6.46
N PHE A 34 2.66 -5.63 7.41
CA PHE A 34 1.42 -4.92 7.71
C PHE A 34 1.67 -3.51 8.24
N ILE A 35 2.58 -3.35 9.20
CA ILE A 35 2.92 -2.05 9.78
C ILE A 35 3.46 -1.09 8.71
N ASN A 36 4.39 -1.55 7.87
CA ASN A 36 4.96 -0.75 6.78
C ASN A 36 3.89 -0.30 5.77
N SER A 37 2.93 -1.18 5.49
CA SER A 37 1.82 -0.89 4.56
C SER A 37 0.85 0.15 5.14
N ILE A 38 0.54 0.08 6.44
CA ILE A 38 -0.35 1.02 7.14
C ILE A 38 0.31 2.39 7.30
N ILE A 39 1.55 2.42 7.79
CA ILE A 39 2.31 3.67 7.97
C ILE A 39 2.50 4.35 6.62
N GLY A 40 2.84 3.60 5.56
CA GLY A 40 3.15 4.14 4.24
C GLY A 40 2.08 5.10 3.71
N SER A 41 0.84 4.65 3.54
CA SER A 41 -0.25 5.51 3.06
C SER A 41 -0.82 6.43 4.15
N GLY A 42 -0.79 6.01 5.42
CA GLY A 42 -1.36 6.77 6.53
C GLY A 42 -0.58 8.03 6.89
N ILE A 43 0.75 8.04 6.75
CA ILE A 43 1.61 9.13 7.24
C ILE A 43 1.32 10.49 6.59
N ILE A 44 0.79 10.50 5.37
CA ILE A 44 0.48 11.74 4.63
C ILE A 44 -0.82 12.37 5.14
N GLY A 45 -1.82 11.56 5.50
CA GLY A 45 -3.15 12.04 5.89
C GLY A 45 -3.37 12.17 7.40
N LEU A 46 -2.73 11.30 8.19
CA LEU A 46 -2.94 11.22 9.64
C LEU A 46 -2.65 12.53 10.39
N PRO A 47 -1.55 13.27 10.13
CA PRO A 47 -1.28 14.53 10.82
C PRO A 47 -2.34 15.60 10.56
N TYR A 48 -2.79 15.69 9.31
CA TYR A 48 -3.84 16.63 8.92
C TYR A 48 -5.19 16.27 9.56
N ALA A 49 -5.56 14.98 9.57
CA ALA A 49 -6.77 14.50 10.22
C ALA A 49 -6.76 14.79 11.74
N LEU A 50 -5.63 14.57 12.41
CA LEU A 50 -5.46 14.89 13.83
C LEU A 50 -5.53 16.40 14.11
N ASN A 51 -4.94 17.23 13.24
CA ASN A 51 -4.99 18.68 13.36
C ASN A 51 -6.43 19.22 13.20
N GLN A 52 -7.22 18.65 12.30
CA GLN A 52 -8.61 19.07 12.07
C GLN A 52 -9.58 18.56 13.16
N ALA A 53 -9.35 17.37 13.69
CA ALA A 53 -10.16 16.80 14.78
C ALA A 53 -9.80 17.39 16.16
N GLY A 54 -8.57 17.88 16.33
CA GLY A 54 -7.99 18.21 17.64
C GLY A 54 -7.42 16.97 18.34
N LEU A 55 -6.37 17.12 19.16
CA LEU A 55 -5.63 15.99 19.74
C LEU A 55 -6.48 14.99 20.57
N PRO A 56 -7.32 15.40 21.54
CA PRO A 56 -8.05 14.43 22.36
C PRO A 56 -9.10 13.67 21.55
N PHE A 57 -9.82 14.37 20.67
CA PHE A 57 -10.85 13.75 19.82
C PHE A 57 -10.23 12.92 18.69
N GLY A 58 -9.13 13.37 18.10
CA GLY A 58 -8.34 12.64 17.12
C GLY A 58 -7.76 11.34 17.69
N LEU A 59 -7.26 11.34 18.93
CA LEU A 59 -6.79 10.12 19.59
C LEU A 59 -7.93 9.14 19.87
N LEU A 60 -9.09 9.64 20.33
CA LEU A 60 -10.29 8.83 20.52
C LEU A 60 -10.73 8.18 19.20
N LEU A 61 -10.78 8.94 18.10
CA LEU A 61 -11.09 8.45 16.76
C LEU A 61 -10.10 7.36 16.33
N LEU A 62 -8.79 7.55 16.55
CA LEU A 62 -7.78 6.54 16.24
C LEU A 62 -7.99 5.25 17.04
N THR A 63 -8.33 5.35 18.33
CA THR A 63 -8.66 4.16 19.15
C THR A 63 -9.88 3.44 18.58
N VAL A 64 -10.95 4.16 18.24
CA VAL A 64 -12.18 3.57 17.67
C VAL A 64 -11.90 2.89 16.33
N VAL A 65 -11.17 3.55 15.43
CA VAL A 65 -10.78 2.97 14.14
C VAL A 65 -9.88 1.74 14.33
N GLY A 66 -8.99 1.77 15.33
CA GLY A 66 -8.17 0.61 15.72
C GLY A 66 -9.02 -0.59 16.13
N LEU A 67 -10.03 -0.38 17.00
CA LEU A 67 -10.96 -1.43 17.42
C LEU A 67 -11.77 -1.99 16.26
N ILE A 68 -12.26 -1.13 15.35
CA ILE A 68 -12.98 -1.56 14.14
C ILE A 68 -12.06 -2.38 13.22
N THR A 69 -10.81 -1.96 13.07
CA THR A 69 -9.81 -2.64 12.23
C THR A 69 -9.47 -4.02 12.78
N ASP A 70 -9.26 -4.14 14.09
CA ASP A 70 -9.03 -5.43 14.77
C ASP A 70 -10.20 -6.40 14.54
N TYR A 71 -11.44 -5.93 14.76
CA TYR A 71 -12.64 -6.71 14.49
C TYR A 71 -12.75 -7.15 13.02
N SER A 72 -12.41 -6.25 12.10
CA SER A 72 -12.47 -6.50 10.65
C SER A 72 -11.45 -7.57 10.22
N ILE A 73 -10.23 -7.54 10.78
CA ILE A 73 -9.20 -8.55 10.53
C ILE A 73 -9.65 -9.92 11.06
N ILE A 74 -10.19 -9.98 12.27
CA ILE A 74 -10.72 -11.23 12.85
C ILE A 74 -11.84 -11.80 11.98
N LEU A 75 -12.76 -10.96 11.52
CA LEU A 75 -13.84 -11.36 10.64
C LEU A 75 -13.31 -11.89 9.31
N LEU A 76 -12.31 -11.23 8.72
CA LEU A 76 -11.69 -11.64 7.47
C LEU A 76 -11.01 -13.01 7.61
N ILE A 77 -10.26 -13.23 8.69
CA ILE A 77 -9.58 -14.51 8.96
C ILE A 77 -10.60 -15.63 9.17
N LYS A 78 -11.65 -15.39 9.98
CA LYS A 78 -12.72 -16.38 10.19
C LYS A 78 -13.46 -16.70 8.90
N GLY A 79 -13.79 -15.67 8.10
CA GLY A 79 -14.42 -15.83 6.80
C GLY A 79 -13.57 -16.68 5.86
N GLY A 80 -12.27 -16.35 5.73
CA GLY A 80 -11.32 -17.12 4.92
C GLY A 80 -11.25 -18.59 5.32
N ASN A 81 -11.21 -18.86 6.63
CA ASN A 81 -11.21 -20.23 7.18
C ASN A 81 -12.52 -20.97 6.88
N LEU A 82 -13.67 -20.32 7.02
CA LEU A 82 -14.99 -20.90 6.74
C LEU A 82 -15.19 -21.21 5.25
N SER A 83 -14.70 -20.34 4.36
CA SER A 83 -14.80 -20.52 2.92
C SER A 83 -13.70 -21.41 2.33
N GLY A 84 -12.65 -21.75 3.10
CA GLY A 84 -11.50 -22.54 2.64
C GLY A 84 -10.65 -21.82 1.59
N THR A 85 -10.66 -20.48 1.58
CA THR A 85 -10.00 -19.65 0.56
C THR A 85 -8.91 -18.77 1.17
N ASN A 86 -7.80 -18.58 0.45
CA ASN A 86 -6.66 -17.78 0.92
C ASN A 86 -6.60 -16.36 0.30
N SER A 87 -7.53 -16.01 -0.58
CA SER A 87 -7.59 -14.68 -1.21
C SER A 87 -8.89 -13.96 -0.84
N TYR A 88 -8.84 -12.64 -0.75
CA TYR A 88 -10.03 -11.85 -0.41
C TYR A 88 -11.10 -11.92 -1.50
N GLN A 89 -10.68 -11.99 -2.75
CA GLN A 89 -11.55 -12.13 -3.92
C GLN A 89 -12.29 -13.46 -3.91
N SER A 90 -11.58 -14.57 -3.66
CA SER A 90 -12.20 -15.90 -3.58
C SER A 90 -13.13 -16.01 -2.37
N LEU A 91 -12.77 -15.40 -1.23
CA LEU A 91 -13.62 -15.34 -0.04
C LEU A 91 -14.97 -14.67 -0.36
N VAL A 92 -14.93 -13.49 -0.98
CA VAL A 92 -16.15 -12.76 -1.33
C VAL A 92 -16.92 -13.47 -2.43
N GLN A 93 -16.25 -14.11 -3.39
CA GLN A 93 -16.91 -14.93 -4.41
C GLN A 93 -17.66 -16.11 -3.79
N SER A 94 -17.07 -16.79 -2.80
CA SER A 94 -17.72 -17.90 -2.09
C SER A 94 -18.89 -17.43 -1.22
N THR A 95 -18.85 -16.20 -0.70
CA THR A 95 -19.88 -15.68 0.23
C THR A 95 -21.02 -14.94 -0.47
N PHE A 96 -20.72 -14.16 -1.51
CA PHE A 96 -21.65 -13.25 -2.20
C PHE A 96 -21.78 -13.55 -3.71
N GLY A 97 -21.05 -14.54 -4.24
CA GLY A 97 -21.08 -14.91 -5.64
C GLY A 97 -20.29 -13.96 -6.56
N PHE A 98 -20.54 -14.10 -7.87
CA PHE A 98 -19.92 -13.29 -8.92
C PHE A 98 -20.09 -11.77 -8.79
N PRO A 99 -21.28 -11.20 -8.44
CA PRO A 99 -21.40 -9.75 -8.33
C PRO A 99 -20.53 -9.17 -7.20
N GLY A 100 -20.41 -9.88 -6.07
CA GLY A 100 -19.53 -9.47 -4.98
C GLY A 100 -18.05 -9.48 -5.39
N PHE A 101 -17.62 -10.49 -6.14
CA PHE A 101 -16.27 -10.59 -6.69
C PHE A 101 -15.92 -9.39 -7.59
N LEU A 102 -16.83 -9.00 -8.48
CA LEU A 102 -16.59 -7.90 -9.42
C LEU A 102 -16.50 -6.55 -8.71
N ILE A 103 -17.43 -6.29 -7.79
CA ILE A 103 -17.45 -5.05 -6.99
C ILE A 103 -16.17 -4.96 -6.14
N LEU A 104 -15.82 -6.05 -5.43
CA LEU A 104 -14.63 -6.07 -4.59
C LEU A 104 -13.36 -5.83 -5.42
N SER A 105 -13.21 -6.52 -6.55
CA SER A 105 -12.04 -6.38 -7.42
C SER A 105 -11.92 -4.96 -7.96
N GLY A 106 -13.04 -4.32 -8.30
CA GLY A 106 -13.08 -2.91 -8.70
C GLY A 106 -12.64 -1.97 -7.57
N LEU A 107 -13.17 -2.14 -6.36
CA LEU A 107 -12.80 -1.32 -5.19
C LEU A 107 -11.34 -1.52 -4.79
N GLN A 108 -10.84 -2.76 -4.82
CA GLN A 108 -9.47 -3.10 -4.49
C GLN A 108 -8.46 -2.54 -5.52
N PHE A 109 -8.87 -2.36 -6.77
CA PHE A 109 -8.08 -1.65 -7.77
C PHE A 109 -8.16 -0.12 -7.58
N LEU A 110 -9.35 0.41 -7.32
CA LEU A 110 -9.58 1.84 -7.20
C LEU A 110 -8.90 2.47 -5.97
N TYR A 111 -8.90 1.76 -4.84
CA TYR A 111 -8.27 2.23 -3.60
C TYR A 111 -6.78 2.62 -3.77
N PRO A 112 -5.88 1.73 -4.22
CA PRO A 112 -4.49 2.08 -4.47
C PRO A 112 -4.33 3.05 -5.64
N PHE A 113 -5.21 3.01 -6.65
CA PHE A 113 -5.18 3.97 -7.75
C PHE A 113 -5.37 5.41 -7.26
N ILE A 114 -6.38 5.67 -6.43
CA ILE A 114 -6.62 6.99 -5.82
C ILE A 114 -5.44 7.38 -4.93
N ALA A 115 -4.90 6.44 -4.14
CA ALA A 115 -3.74 6.68 -3.30
C ALA A 115 -2.51 7.13 -4.13
N MET A 116 -2.27 6.52 -5.29
CA MET A 116 -1.18 6.90 -6.20
C MET A 116 -1.38 8.30 -6.78
N ILE A 117 -2.62 8.66 -7.17
CA ILE A 117 -2.93 10.02 -7.63
C ILE A 117 -2.67 11.03 -6.52
N SER A 118 -3.12 10.76 -5.29
CA SER A 118 -2.88 11.62 -4.13
C SER A 118 -1.38 11.79 -3.82
N TYR A 119 -0.61 10.71 -3.96
CA TYR A 119 0.84 10.74 -3.75
C TYR A 119 1.57 11.61 -4.79
N ASN A 120 1.17 11.50 -6.06
CA ASN A 120 1.72 12.32 -7.14
C ASN A 120 1.43 13.82 -6.94
N ILE A 121 0.20 14.18 -6.54
CA ILE A 121 -0.18 15.57 -6.25
C ILE A 121 0.66 16.11 -5.08
N THR A 122 0.71 15.36 -3.97
CA THR A 122 1.47 15.76 -2.77
C THR A 122 2.96 15.93 -3.07
N THR A 123 3.52 15.03 -3.90
CA THR A 123 4.92 15.11 -4.33
C THR A 123 5.16 16.35 -5.19
N GLY A 124 4.27 16.67 -6.13
CA GLY A 124 4.34 17.90 -6.92
C GLY A 124 4.32 19.15 -6.03
N ASP A 125 3.37 19.23 -5.11
CA ASP A 125 3.19 20.37 -4.20
C ASP A 125 4.39 20.55 -3.24
N THR A 126 5.03 19.45 -2.85
CA THR A 126 6.19 19.48 -1.96
C THR A 126 7.46 19.80 -2.75
N MET A 127 7.64 19.20 -3.93
CA MET A 127 8.82 19.38 -4.77
C MET A 127 8.98 20.83 -5.23
N THR A 128 7.90 21.50 -5.62
CA THR A 128 7.95 22.93 -5.99
C THR A 128 8.38 23.80 -4.81
N LYS A 129 7.89 23.52 -3.59
CA LYS A 129 8.28 24.26 -2.37
C LYS A 129 9.74 24.01 -2.00
N VAL A 130 10.21 22.77 -2.11
CA VAL A 130 11.62 22.42 -1.83
C VAL A 130 12.54 23.10 -2.85
N PHE A 131 12.20 23.08 -4.14
CA PHE A 131 13.02 23.72 -5.19
C PHE A 131 13.08 25.25 -5.04
N GLN A 132 12.03 25.88 -4.52
CA GLN A 132 12.04 27.30 -4.15
C GLN A 132 12.84 27.60 -2.87
N ARG A 133 13.00 26.61 -1.97
CA ARG A 133 13.69 26.76 -0.69
C ARG A 133 15.20 26.49 -0.78
N ILE A 134 15.68 25.84 -1.84
CA ILE A 134 17.11 25.63 -2.09
C ILE A 134 17.75 26.98 -2.49
N PRO A 135 18.65 27.55 -1.67
CA PRO A 135 19.32 28.80 -1.99
C PRO A 135 20.48 28.52 -2.96
N GLY A 136 20.32 28.93 -4.22
CA GLY A 136 21.39 28.90 -5.22
C GLY A 136 20.97 28.19 -6.51
N GLY A 137 20.73 28.98 -7.56
CA GLY A 137 20.50 28.49 -8.92
C GLY A 137 19.38 29.26 -9.63
N MET A 138 18.14 29.13 -9.17
CA MET A 138 16.97 29.64 -9.91
C MET A 138 16.38 30.94 -9.35
N LEU A 139 16.53 31.22 -8.04
CA LEU A 139 15.98 32.45 -7.44
C LEU A 139 16.72 33.71 -7.95
N HIS A 140 18.03 33.62 -8.18
CA HIS A 140 18.79 34.77 -8.72
C HIS A 140 18.43 35.11 -10.17
N ILE A 141 18.02 34.16 -11.00
CA ILE A 141 17.66 34.43 -12.40
C ILE A 141 16.26 35.06 -12.48
N VAL A 142 15.33 34.62 -11.63
CA VAL A 142 13.97 35.15 -11.55
C VAL A 142 13.97 36.55 -10.91
N TYR A 143 14.79 36.79 -9.88
CA TYR A 143 14.92 38.13 -9.28
C TYR A 143 15.69 39.08 -10.21
N SER A 144 16.73 38.61 -10.90
CA SER A 144 17.48 39.42 -11.87
C SER A 144 16.64 39.78 -13.12
N THR A 145 15.64 38.97 -13.48
CA THR A 145 14.71 39.30 -14.58
C THR A 145 13.51 40.14 -14.13
N SER A 146 13.13 40.10 -12.85
CA SER A 146 11.97 40.82 -12.30
C SER A 146 12.30 42.22 -11.76
N ASP A 147 13.58 42.60 -11.68
CA ASP A 147 14.04 43.89 -11.16
C ASP A 147 14.16 45.00 -12.23
N LYS A 148 14.03 44.68 -13.52
CA LYS A 148 14.08 45.67 -14.61
C LYS A 148 12.75 46.40 -14.88
N SER A 149 11.66 46.04 -14.20
CA SER A 149 10.30 46.52 -14.53
C SER A 149 9.63 47.41 -13.48
N GLN A 150 10.20 47.62 -12.29
CA GLN A 150 9.52 48.38 -11.23
C GLN A 150 10.44 49.36 -10.52
N VAL A 151 10.90 50.38 -11.24
CA VAL A 151 11.42 51.60 -10.62
C VAL A 151 10.32 52.66 -10.66
N LYS A 152 9.66 52.89 -9.52
CA LYS A 152 9.10 54.22 -9.23
C LYS A 152 9.28 54.55 -7.74
N PRO A 153 9.93 55.68 -7.40
CA PRO A 153 10.29 56.00 -6.03
C PRO A 153 9.09 56.53 -5.23
N TYR A 154 8.98 56.12 -3.97
CA TYR A 154 8.15 56.79 -2.98
C TYR A 154 8.80 58.14 -2.62
N VAL A 155 8.10 59.23 -2.88
CA VAL A 155 8.43 60.57 -2.35
C VAL A 155 7.48 60.85 -1.19
N LYS A 156 8.11 61.21 -0.06
CA LYS A 156 7.61 61.68 1.25
C LYS A 156 6.11 61.93 1.44
#